data_AF-A0AAF0UEZ4-F1
#
_entry.id   AF-A0AAF0UEZ4-F1
#
_cell.length_a   1.000
_cell.length_b   1.000
_cell.length_c   1.000
_cell.angle_alpha   90.00
_cell.angle_beta   90.00
_cell.angle_gamma   90.00
#
_symmetry.space_group_name_H-M   'P 1'
#
loop_
_entity.id
_entity.type
_entity.pdbx_description
1 polymer ?
#
loop_
_entity_poly.entity_id
_entity_poly.type
_entity_poly.pdbx_seq_one_letter_code
_entity_poly.pdbx_strand_id
1 'polypeptide(L)'
;MAKIACMVVLCMVVLIAPHTQALIPCVDVKLHIAACVPYLTSLVPLVPLGDCCSSLAAITILDRQTTCNCLKVEANIILGFIWEKAAALPTVCYNVNFPYPTSAQFDCSTV
;
A
#
# COMPACT_ATOMS: atom_id res chain seq x y z
N MET A 1 -9.40 45.02 -12.43
CA MET A 1 -9.66 43.72 -13.05
C MET A 1 -8.42 42.82 -13.15
N ALA A 2 -7.21 43.35 -13.38
CA ALA A 2 -5.97 42.54 -13.48
C ALA A 2 -5.53 41.81 -12.19
N LYS A 3 -5.84 42.36 -11.00
CA LYS A 3 -5.45 41.79 -9.69
C LYS A 3 -6.11 40.42 -9.39
N ILE A 4 -7.36 40.23 -9.82
CA ILE A 4 -8.11 38.99 -9.57
C ILE A 4 -7.62 37.89 -10.51
N ALA A 5 -7.37 38.21 -11.79
CA ALA A 5 -6.85 37.27 -12.76
C ALA A 5 -5.48 36.69 -12.33
N CYS A 6 -4.59 37.52 -11.78
CA CYS A 6 -3.28 37.07 -11.29
C CYS A 6 -3.40 36.07 -10.12
N MET A 7 -4.36 36.30 -9.22
CA MET A 7 -4.57 35.49 -8.02
C MET A 7 -5.19 34.12 -8.35
N VAL A 8 -6.07 34.06 -9.36
CA VAL A 8 -6.67 32.79 -9.84
C VAL A 8 -5.63 31.92 -10.54
N VAL A 9 -4.72 32.53 -11.31
CA VAL A 9 -3.62 31.81 -11.98
C VAL A 9 -2.66 31.20 -10.94
N LEU A 10 -2.34 31.93 -9.87
CA LEU A 10 -1.50 31.41 -8.77
C LEU A 10 -2.15 30.23 -8.03
N CYS A 11 -3.47 30.23 -7.82
CA CYS A 11 -4.16 29.11 -7.18
C CYS A 11 -4.19 27.85 -8.06
N MET A 12 -4.26 27.99 -9.39
CA MET A 12 -4.24 26.83 -10.29
C MET A 12 -2.85 26.19 -10.37
N VAL A 13 -1.77 26.97 -10.26
CA VAL A 13 -0.39 26.45 -10.33
C VAL A 13 -0.02 25.57 -9.12
N VAL A 14 -0.63 25.80 -7.94
CA VAL A 14 -0.41 24.96 -6.74
C VAL A 14 -1.06 23.57 -6.89
N LEU A 15 -2.08 23.42 -7.74
CA LEU A 15 -2.75 22.13 -7.99
C LEU A 15 -2.00 21.23 -8.98
N ILE A 16 -0.97 21.75 -9.65
CA ILE A 16 -0.13 21.03 -10.61
C ILE A 16 1.24 20.68 -10.01
N ALA A 17 1.38 20.75 -8.68
CA ALA A 17 2.54 20.15 -8.03
C ALA A 17 2.55 18.67 -8.45
N PRO A 18 3.60 18.19 -9.15
CA PRO A 18 3.73 16.77 -9.34
C PRO A 18 3.74 16.20 -7.94
N HIS A 19 2.77 15.33 -7.64
CA HIS A 19 2.90 14.43 -6.52
C HIS A 19 4.18 13.65 -6.85
N THR A 20 5.32 14.12 -6.36
CA THR A 20 6.50 13.28 -6.24
C THR A 20 6.09 12.24 -5.21
N GLN A 21 5.41 11.19 -5.68
CA GLN A 21 5.23 9.95 -4.95
C GLN A 21 6.64 9.62 -4.48
N ALA A 22 6.90 9.84 -3.18
CA ALA A 22 8.17 9.48 -2.59
C ALA A 22 8.34 8.01 -2.92
N LEU A 23 9.34 7.70 -3.75
CA LEU A 23 9.62 6.35 -4.18
C LEU A 23 10.10 5.62 -2.93
N ILE A 24 9.18 5.02 -2.21
CA ILE A 24 9.53 4.36 -0.97
C ILE A 24 10.32 3.10 -1.34
N PRO A 25 11.51 2.92 -0.76
CA PRO A 25 12.27 1.71 -0.99
C PRO A 25 11.46 0.51 -0.49
N CYS A 26 11.53 -0.61 -1.20
CA CYS A 26 10.89 -1.86 -0.76
C CYS A 26 11.29 -2.28 0.66
N VAL A 27 12.42 -1.77 1.17
CA VAL A 27 12.86 -1.95 2.56
C VAL A 27 11.80 -1.46 3.55
N ASP A 28 11.16 -0.32 3.31
CA ASP A 28 10.13 0.18 4.22
C ASP A 28 8.86 -0.67 4.11
N VAL A 29 8.43 -1.01 2.89
CA VAL A 29 7.27 -1.89 2.65
C VAL A 29 7.47 -3.24 3.35
N LYS A 30 8.69 -3.79 3.29
CA LYS A 30 9.08 -5.01 4.00
C LYS A 30 8.91 -4.87 5.51
N LEU A 31 9.35 -3.77 6.12
CA LEU A 31 9.18 -3.55 7.57
C LEU A 31 7.70 -3.55 7.96
N HIS A 32 6.84 -2.95 7.13
CA HIS A 32 5.40 -2.95 7.35
C HIS A 32 4.78 -4.35 7.17
N ILE A 33 5.20 -5.11 6.15
CA ILE A 33 4.75 -6.50 5.91
C ILE A 33 5.26 -7.44 7.01
N ALA A 34 6.44 -7.19 7.58
CA ALA A 34 7.03 -8.03 8.63
C ALA A 34 6.09 -8.17 9.84
N ALA A 35 5.41 -7.09 10.23
CA ALA A 35 4.40 -7.11 11.29
C ALA A 35 3.19 -8.01 10.98
N CYS A 36 2.96 -8.31 9.69
CA CYS A 36 1.85 -9.12 9.21
C CYS A 36 2.22 -10.58 8.93
N VAL A 37 3.52 -10.95 8.93
CA VAL A 37 3.99 -12.31 8.61
C VAL A 37 3.23 -13.39 9.40
N PRO A 38 3.02 -13.28 10.73
CA PRO A 38 2.29 -14.31 11.48
C PRO A 38 0.87 -14.55 10.96
N TYR A 39 0.20 -13.52 10.44
CA TYR A 39 -1.13 -13.66 9.83
C TYR A 39 -1.05 -14.23 8.41
N LEU A 40 -0.10 -13.74 7.62
CA LEU A 40 0.10 -14.08 6.21
C LEU A 40 0.55 -15.53 6.00
N THR A 41 1.14 -16.16 7.01
CA THR A 41 1.57 -17.58 6.95
C THR A 41 0.70 -18.51 7.79
N SER A 42 -0.31 -17.97 8.49
CA SER A 42 -1.12 -18.76 9.42
C SER A 42 -2.25 -19.49 8.72
N LEU A 43 -2.35 -20.79 9.00
CA LEU A 43 -3.49 -21.62 8.61
C LEU A 43 -4.70 -21.46 9.54
N VAL A 44 -4.53 -20.80 10.70
CA VAL A 44 -5.64 -20.55 11.63
C VAL A 44 -6.33 -19.22 11.31
N PRO A 45 -7.66 -19.12 11.49
CA PRO A 45 -8.42 -17.93 11.15
C PRO A 45 -8.18 -16.75 12.09
N LEU A 46 -7.88 -16.99 13.37
CA LEU A 46 -7.64 -15.94 14.36
C LEU A 46 -6.14 -15.77 14.62
N VAL A 47 -5.61 -14.61 14.27
CA VAL A 47 -4.26 -14.16 14.61
C VAL A 47 -4.36 -12.70 15.07
N PRO A 48 -3.64 -12.27 16.13
CA PRO A 48 -3.59 -10.86 16.51
C PRO A 48 -3.07 -10.01 15.34
N LEU A 49 -3.84 -9.01 14.93
CA LEU A 49 -3.55 -8.15 13.77
C LEU A 49 -3.24 -6.69 14.14
N GLY A 50 -3.23 -6.33 15.44
CA GLY A 50 -3.13 -4.93 15.88
C GLY A 50 -1.96 -4.16 15.25
N ASP A 51 -0.74 -4.69 15.38
CA ASP A 51 0.47 -4.06 14.83
C ASP A 51 0.52 -4.16 13.30
N CYS A 52 -0.01 -5.25 12.73
CA CYS A 52 -0.09 -5.44 11.28
C CYS A 52 -0.99 -4.38 10.62
N CYS A 53 -2.23 -4.22 11.09
CA CYS A 53 -3.17 -3.27 10.49
C CYS A 53 -2.69 -1.81 10.63
N SER A 54 -2.10 -1.47 11.77
CA SER A 54 -1.50 -0.14 12.00
C SER A 54 -0.35 0.14 11.05
N SER A 55 0.52 -0.86 10.83
CA SER A 55 1.65 -0.75 9.91
C SER A 55 1.22 -0.65 8.46
N LEU A 56 0.21 -1.42 8.04
CA LEU A 56 -0.30 -1.40 6.66
C LEU A 56 -1.00 -0.09 6.30
N ALA A 57 -1.72 0.52 7.25
CA ALA A 57 -2.39 1.80 7.02
C ALA A 57 -1.39 2.92 6.61
N ALA A 58 -0.15 2.85 7.09
CA ALA A 58 0.91 3.79 6.72
C ALA A 58 1.35 3.64 5.25
N ILE A 59 1.31 2.43 4.68
CA ILE A 59 1.76 2.16 3.30
C ILE A 59 0.64 2.14 2.26
N THR A 60 -0.63 2.10 2.66
CA THR A 60 -1.76 2.20 1.71
C THR A 60 -1.96 3.60 1.12
N ILE A 61 -1.38 4.63 1.77
CA ILE A 61 -1.37 6.02 1.29
C ILE A 61 -0.29 6.23 0.21
N LEU A 62 0.59 5.25 0.04
CA LEU A 62 1.83 5.35 -0.69
C LEU A 62 1.70 4.94 -2.15
N ASP A 63 2.79 5.10 -2.91
CA ASP A 63 2.90 4.66 -4.29
C ASP A 63 2.46 3.20 -4.46
N ARG A 64 1.26 3.03 -5.02
CA ARG A 64 0.55 1.75 -5.11
C ARG A 64 1.28 0.75 -6.00
N GLN A 65 1.90 1.22 -7.08
CA GLN A 65 2.69 0.37 -7.98
C GLN A 65 3.92 -0.16 -7.25
N THR A 66 4.61 0.69 -6.52
CA THR A 66 5.76 0.30 -5.69
C THR A 66 5.34 -0.70 -4.61
N THR A 67 4.30 -0.42 -3.83
CA THR A 67 3.78 -1.33 -2.81
C THR A 67 3.37 -2.69 -3.39
N CYS A 68 2.70 -2.72 -4.54
CA CYS A 68 2.34 -3.96 -5.23
C CYS A 68 3.58 -4.80 -5.59
N ASN A 69 4.58 -4.17 -6.20
CA ASN A 69 5.81 -4.87 -6.60
C ASN A 69 6.60 -5.38 -5.38
N CYS A 70 6.75 -4.55 -4.34
CA CYS A 70 7.45 -4.95 -3.13
C CYS A 70 6.73 -6.09 -2.39
N LEU A 71 5.39 -6.05 -2.30
CA LEU A 71 4.60 -7.14 -1.73
C LEU A 71 4.82 -8.46 -2.48
N LYS A 72 4.88 -8.44 -3.81
CA LYS A 72 5.20 -9.64 -4.61
C LYS A 72 6.59 -10.17 -4.31
N VAL A 73 7.59 -9.31 -4.17
CA VAL A 73 8.95 -9.72 -3.79
C VAL A 73 8.95 -10.39 -2.42
N GLU A 74 8.35 -9.76 -1.41
CA GLU A 74 8.30 -10.32 -0.05
C GLU A 74 7.50 -11.64 0.00
N ALA A 75 6.40 -11.75 -0.73
CA ALA A 75 5.61 -12.97 -0.81
C ALA A 75 6.38 -14.17 -1.40
N ASN A 76 7.37 -13.92 -2.26
CA ASN A 76 8.26 -14.98 -2.77
C ASN A 76 9.35 -15.39 -1.76
N ILE A 77 9.68 -14.51 -0.81
CA ILE A 77 10.73 -14.75 0.19
C ILE A 77 10.13 -15.39 1.46
N ILE A 78 8.91 -15.01 1.84
CA ILE A 78 8.22 -15.51 3.01
C ILE A 78 7.75 -16.95 2.74
N LEU A 79 8.38 -17.92 3.40
CA LEU A 79 7.98 -19.32 3.32
C LEU A 79 6.55 -19.50 3.86
N GLY A 80 5.71 -20.16 3.06
CA GLY A 80 4.32 -20.43 3.43
C GLY A 80 3.39 -19.21 3.35
N PHE A 81 3.75 -18.18 2.59
CA PHE A 81 2.88 -17.03 2.34
C PHE A 81 1.55 -17.46 1.68
N ILE A 82 0.43 -16.96 2.21
CA ILE A 82 -0.93 -17.28 1.76
C ILE A 82 -1.55 -16.03 1.12
N TRP A 83 -1.74 -16.04 -0.20
CA TRP A 83 -2.30 -14.90 -0.93
C TRP A 83 -3.75 -14.60 -0.54
N GLU A 84 -4.55 -15.61 -0.19
CA GLU A 84 -5.92 -15.38 0.29
C GLU A 84 -5.95 -14.55 1.58
N LYS A 85 -4.95 -14.72 2.46
CA LYS A 85 -4.80 -13.90 3.67
C LYS A 85 -4.46 -12.46 3.31
N ALA A 86 -3.52 -12.25 2.38
CA ALA A 86 -3.18 -10.92 1.89
C ALA A 86 -4.39 -10.22 1.24
N ALA A 87 -5.23 -10.96 0.51
CA ALA A 87 -6.49 -10.46 -0.07
C ALA A 87 -7.56 -10.14 0.96
N ALA A 88 -7.57 -10.84 2.10
CA ALA A 88 -8.49 -10.56 3.19
C ALA A 88 -8.08 -9.35 4.04
N LEU A 89 -6.85 -8.83 3.92
CA LEU A 89 -6.35 -7.71 4.73
C LEU A 89 -7.27 -6.48 4.75
N PRO A 90 -7.82 -5.97 3.63
CA PRO A 90 -8.77 -4.86 3.66
C PRO A 90 -10.04 -5.14 4.46
N THR A 91 -10.48 -6.39 4.52
CA THR A 91 -11.68 -6.79 5.27
C THR A 91 -11.37 -6.96 6.76
N VAL A 92 -10.21 -7.53 7.10
CA VAL A 92 -9.81 -7.74 8.51
C VAL A 92 -9.19 -6.51 9.16
N CYS A 93 -8.62 -5.60 8.35
CA CYS A 93 -8.02 -4.34 8.75
C CYS A 93 -8.82 -3.17 8.16
N TYR A 94 -9.73 -2.60 8.96
CA TYR A 94 -10.68 -1.56 8.55
C TYR A 94 -10.06 -0.34 7.83
N ASN A 95 -8.82 0.03 8.13
CA ASN A 95 -8.13 1.20 7.56
C ASN A 95 -7.17 0.87 6.40
N VAL A 96 -7.17 -0.37 5.92
CA VAL A 96 -6.30 -0.83 4.83
C VAL A 96 -7.13 -0.92 3.56
N ASN A 97 -6.72 -0.22 2.51
CA ASN A 97 -7.37 -0.29 1.21
C ASN A 97 -6.36 -0.65 0.12
N PHE A 98 -6.56 -1.82 -0.49
CA PHE A 98 -5.88 -2.21 -1.73
C PHE A 98 -6.91 -2.10 -2.87
N PRO A 99 -6.84 -1.06 -3.73
CA PRO A 99 -7.80 -0.84 -4.81
C PRO A 99 -7.53 -1.75 -6.02
N TYR A 100 -6.79 -2.83 -5.82
CA TYR A 100 -6.38 -3.81 -6.82
C TYR A 100 -6.36 -5.21 -6.20
N PRO A 101 -6.52 -6.27 -7.01
CA PRO A 101 -6.37 -7.64 -6.55
C PRO A 101 -4.96 -7.90 -5.98
N THR A 102 -4.88 -8.29 -4.72
CA THR A 102 -3.64 -8.77 -4.09
C THR A 102 -3.46 -10.26 -4.39
N SER A 103 -2.82 -10.57 -5.53
CA SER A 103 -2.52 -11.94 -5.94
C SER A 103 -1.14 -12.05 -6.59
N ALA A 104 -0.58 -13.26 -6.63
CA ALA A 104 0.71 -13.52 -7.26
C ALA A 104 0.75 -13.15 -8.76
N GLN A 105 -0.39 -13.31 -9.43
CA GLN A 105 -0.51 -13.20 -10.89
C GLN A 105 -0.93 -11.80 -11.33
N PHE A 106 -1.38 -10.96 -10.40
CA PHE A 106 -1.78 -9.60 -10.72
C PHE A 106 -0.60 -8.79 -11.27
N ASP A 107 -0.86 -8.02 -12.34
CA ASP A 107 0.13 -7.18 -13.01
C ASP A 107 0.19 -5.81 -12.34
N CYS A 108 1.23 -5.60 -11.54
CA CYS A 108 1.45 -4.36 -10.79
C CYS A 108 1.65 -3.12 -11.69
N SER A 109 1.91 -3.29 -12.99
CA SER A 109 1.99 -2.15 -13.93
C SER A 109 0.63 -1.53 -14.25
N THR A 110 -0.47 -2.23 -13.91
CA THR A 110 -1.85 -1.79 -14.17
C THR A 110 -2.54 -1.15 -12.96
N VAL A 111 -1.79 -0.97 -11.86
CA VAL A 111 -2.25 -0.33 -10.61
C VAL A 111 -2.43 1.17 -10.77
#